data_AF-A0A543I9Z1-F1
#
_entry.id   AF-A0A543I9Z1-F1
#
_cell.length_a   1.000
_cell.length_b   1.000
_cell.length_c   1.000
_cell.angle_alpha   90.00
_cell.angle_beta   90.00
_cell.angle_gamma   90.00
#
_symmetry.space_group_name_H-M   'P 1'
#
loop_
_entity.id
_entity.type
_entity.pdbx_description
1 polymer ?
#
loop_
_entity_poly.entity_id
_entity_poly.type
_entity_poly.pdbx_seq_one_letter_code
_entity_poly.pdbx_strand_id
1 'polypeptide(L)'
;MTRRITCLLVAAAFLLGGAGCATVPSGGQVVEGESAERAERVDDPYVRLIPVKPHPEWGPAQIVSGFLAASASFDDNHKVAKQYLSRDNSWNPGLRPSVTVLAGRIDDPQVIKSTDRSATVRVTGEEVGTISSDGQYTASPKELDATFQLAKTPQGVWRITSLPGGEKAGLLLTQDDVERAMRTVNLFFYAPDRHTLVPNGIFLPVVNRQTLPTQLVHALLTGPTSWLKGAVQTAFPEGTRLKRRVHVENEVATVDLTEEARAGNIERMSAQLSWTMRQLSEIKRWRLQIDGETVTPDGMDATQPVHAWEVNSPDGRTSHDETHQDAYVVGPSGFLGTLEDDRAQPVVTGAAGSLSRPAVAPDYQEFAGLSSNADQVLVAAPVNGTPTPRVMLNAQEDARFTAPSWSSDGTLWVVESKDDESWLWVRRRGEEPVRAAHWGLGGREVLEFRVARDGVRAAVIARVDGRPQVQIGRIAQAPDGSLDVGSFLPVSSELQDAVDLAWRDYNTLAVLGRAKRDSQTLPFLMPISGSAITSLGVGSLGEPQTIAAAPGAPVLIGTRSSGKDQVCRQRAPSNSYSPWICPTPAKDPSYPR
;
A
#
# COMPACT_ATOMS: atom_id res chain seq x y z
N MET A 1 72.86 -2.14 46.75
CA MET A 1 72.24 -1.38 45.64
C MET A 1 71.30 -2.21 44.77
N THR A 2 71.36 -3.55 44.79
CA THR A 2 70.57 -4.45 43.94
C THR A 2 69.10 -4.66 44.35
N ARG A 3 68.67 -4.27 45.56
CA ARG A 3 67.28 -4.45 46.03
C ARG A 3 66.33 -3.28 45.71
N ARG A 4 66.86 -2.10 45.37
CA ARG A 4 66.06 -0.91 45.03
C ARG A 4 65.70 -0.82 43.54
N ILE A 5 66.47 -1.48 42.67
CA ILE A 5 66.23 -1.48 41.22
C ILE A 5 65.13 -2.48 40.85
N THR A 6 64.99 -3.58 41.59
CA THR A 6 63.96 -4.61 41.33
C THR A 6 62.55 -4.12 41.71
N CYS A 7 62.39 -3.30 42.75
CA CYS A 7 61.08 -2.73 43.10
C CYS A 7 60.60 -1.66 42.11
N LEU A 8 61.51 -0.93 41.47
CA LEU A 8 61.15 0.07 40.45
C LEU A 8 60.74 -0.56 39.12
N LEU A 9 61.31 -1.72 38.75
CA LEU A 9 60.91 -2.45 37.54
C LEU A 9 59.57 -3.18 37.68
N VAL A 10 59.22 -3.67 38.87
CA VAL A 10 57.91 -4.31 39.10
C VAL A 10 56.78 -3.27 39.18
N ALA A 11 57.05 -2.07 39.71
CA ALA A 11 56.07 -0.98 39.72
C ALA A 11 55.83 -0.39 38.32
N ALA A 12 56.87 -0.31 37.47
CA ALA A 12 56.73 0.16 36.09
C ALA A 12 55.98 -0.85 35.19
N ALA A 13 56.11 -2.16 35.44
CA ALA A 13 55.38 -3.18 34.69
C ALA A 13 53.88 -3.25 35.05
N PHE A 14 53.49 -2.87 36.27
CA PHE A 14 52.08 -2.85 36.69
C PHE A 14 51.31 -1.60 36.26
N LEU A 15 52.01 -0.49 35.96
CA LEU A 15 51.37 0.76 35.51
C LEU A 15 51.04 0.79 33.99
N LEU A 16 51.56 -0.16 33.21
CA LEU A 16 51.29 -0.28 31.76
C LEU A 16 50.11 -1.20 31.40
N GLY A 17 49.44 -1.82 32.38
CA GLY A 17 48.31 -2.74 32.15
C GLY A 17 46.91 -2.14 32.37
N GLY A 18 46.81 -0.85 32.74
CA GLY A 18 45.58 -0.27 33.31
C GLY A 18 44.77 0.69 32.42
N ALA A 19 45.06 0.78 31.12
CA ALA A 19 44.28 1.60 30.17
C ALA A 19 43.67 0.75 29.05
N GLY A 20 43.12 -0.40 29.41
CA GLY A 20 42.15 -1.11 28.58
C GLY A 20 40.75 -0.71 29.04
N CYS A 21 40.27 0.47 28.64
CA CYS A 21 38.83 0.71 28.64
C CYS A 21 38.22 -0.28 27.65
N ALA A 22 37.80 -1.45 28.12
CA ALA A 22 36.89 -2.30 27.38
C ALA A 22 35.55 -1.55 27.31
N THR A 23 35.41 -0.69 26.31
CA THR A 23 34.10 -0.26 25.84
C THR A 23 33.44 -1.52 25.30
N VAL A 24 32.56 -2.13 26.09
CA VAL A 24 31.57 -3.06 25.55
C VAL A 24 30.84 -2.26 24.46
N PRO A 25 30.86 -2.68 23.18
CA PRO A 25 30.03 -2.02 22.18
C PRO A 25 28.58 -2.20 22.62
N SER A 26 27.95 -1.15 23.13
CA SER A 26 26.52 -1.14 23.46
C SER A 26 25.65 -1.02 22.19
N GLY A 27 26.11 -1.66 21.12
CA GLY A 27 25.55 -1.61 19.78
C GLY A 27 26.03 -2.82 18.97
N GLY A 28 26.00 -4.00 19.58
CA GLY A 28 25.84 -5.20 18.76
C GLY A 28 24.49 -5.06 18.08
N GLN A 29 24.46 -5.05 16.75
CA GLN A 29 23.20 -5.13 16.01
C GLN A 29 22.41 -6.27 16.61
N VAL A 30 21.19 -5.97 17.07
CA VAL A 30 20.16 -7.00 17.08
C VAL A 30 20.04 -7.37 15.61
N VAL A 31 20.74 -8.42 15.21
CA VAL A 31 20.37 -9.15 14.01
C VAL A 31 19.06 -9.78 14.42
N GLU A 32 17.96 -9.07 14.18
CA GLU A 32 16.69 -9.74 13.93
C GLU A 32 17.05 -10.83 12.93
N GLY A 33 16.95 -12.09 13.38
CA GLY A 33 17.32 -13.24 12.56
C GLY A 33 16.65 -13.09 11.22
N GLU A 34 17.39 -13.33 10.14
CA GLU A 34 16.94 -13.15 8.76
C GLU A 34 15.43 -13.37 8.64
N SER A 35 14.68 -12.27 8.62
CA SER A 35 13.36 -12.25 8.02
C SER A 35 13.64 -12.43 6.53
N ALA A 36 13.94 -13.67 6.13
CA ALA A 36 14.01 -14.05 4.74
C ALA A 36 12.75 -13.47 4.12
N GLU A 37 12.94 -12.62 3.10
CA GLU A 37 11.92 -11.94 2.31
C GLU A 37 10.89 -12.93 1.79
N ARG A 38 10.00 -13.33 2.68
CA ARG A 38 8.71 -13.85 2.39
C ARG A 38 7.86 -12.63 2.65
N ALA A 39 7.52 -11.89 1.59
CA ALA A 39 6.27 -11.15 1.61
C ALA A 39 5.27 -12.11 2.23
N GLU A 40 4.78 -11.81 3.45
CA GLU A 40 3.99 -12.77 4.23
C GLU A 40 2.96 -13.36 3.28
N ARG A 41 3.07 -14.67 3.03
CA ARG A 41 2.10 -15.30 2.13
C ARG A 41 0.75 -15.09 2.79
N VAL A 42 -0.28 -14.83 1.99
CA VAL A 42 -1.64 -14.64 2.50
C VAL A 42 -2.06 -15.82 3.39
N ASP A 43 -1.49 -17.00 3.13
CA ASP A 43 -1.66 -18.26 3.86
C ASP A 43 -0.47 -18.67 4.76
N ASP A 44 0.45 -17.76 5.14
CA ASP A 44 1.51 -18.07 6.13
C ASP A 44 0.93 -18.44 7.51
N PRO A 45 1.71 -19.08 8.41
CA PRO A 45 1.21 -19.53 9.71
C PRO A 45 0.67 -18.35 10.51
N TYR A 46 -0.64 -18.34 10.78
CA TYR A 46 -1.24 -17.29 11.60
C TYR A 46 -1.08 -17.65 13.08
N VAL A 47 -0.80 -16.64 13.89
CA VAL A 47 -0.78 -16.80 15.35
C VAL A 47 -2.23 -16.80 15.82
N ARG A 48 -2.76 -17.98 16.11
CA ARG A 48 -4.13 -18.11 16.60
C ARG A 48 -4.28 -17.44 17.96
N LEU A 49 -5.15 -16.45 18.04
CA LEU A 49 -5.49 -15.78 19.29
C LEU A 49 -6.46 -16.66 20.08
N ILE A 50 -6.04 -17.11 21.28
CA ILE A 50 -6.86 -17.92 22.18
C ILE A 50 -7.50 -16.99 23.22
N PRO A 51 -8.80 -16.66 23.08
CA PRO A 51 -9.45 -15.72 23.99
C PRO A 51 -9.79 -16.37 25.33
N VAL A 52 -9.72 -15.58 26.41
CA VAL A 52 -10.09 -15.99 27.77
C VAL A 52 -11.58 -15.76 28.00
N LYS A 53 -12.25 -16.70 28.69
CA LYS A 53 -13.67 -16.59 29.07
C LYS A 53 -13.86 -15.63 30.27
N PRO A 54 -15.03 -14.97 30.41
CA PRO A 54 -15.27 -14.07 31.53
C PRO A 54 -15.25 -14.83 32.87
N HIS A 55 -14.48 -14.34 33.83
CA HIS A 55 -14.44 -14.91 35.18
C HIS A 55 -15.61 -14.39 36.04
N PRO A 56 -16.25 -15.23 36.88
CA PRO A 56 -17.37 -14.80 37.72
C PRO A 56 -17.05 -13.65 38.69
N GLU A 57 -15.80 -13.54 39.13
CA GLU A 57 -15.35 -12.53 40.11
C GLU A 57 -14.90 -11.21 39.47
N TRP A 58 -14.86 -11.11 38.13
CA TRP A 58 -14.41 -9.89 37.46
C TRP A 58 -15.40 -8.74 37.62
N GLY A 59 -14.86 -7.56 37.95
CA GLY A 59 -15.60 -6.30 38.01
C GLY A 59 -15.86 -5.71 36.62
N PRO A 60 -16.61 -4.58 36.55
CA PRO A 60 -17.02 -4.00 35.27
C PRO A 60 -15.87 -3.67 34.31
N ALA A 61 -14.78 -3.05 34.79
CA ALA A 61 -13.62 -2.71 33.97
C ALA A 61 -12.92 -3.95 33.39
N GLN A 62 -12.77 -5.02 34.20
CA GLN A 62 -12.17 -6.28 33.78
C GLN A 62 -13.03 -7.01 32.74
N ILE A 63 -14.36 -6.94 32.86
CA ILE A 63 -15.29 -7.49 31.86
C ILE A 63 -15.16 -6.75 30.52
N VAL A 64 -15.04 -5.42 30.53
CA VAL A 64 -14.82 -4.65 29.29
C VAL A 64 -13.46 -4.96 28.68
N SER A 65 -12.38 -4.95 29.47
CA SER A 65 -11.04 -5.31 29.01
C SER A 65 -10.99 -6.72 28.40
N GLY A 66 -11.57 -7.70 29.09
CA GLY A 66 -11.64 -9.07 28.61
C GLY A 66 -12.49 -9.23 27.34
N PHE A 67 -13.58 -8.46 27.19
CA PHE A 67 -14.38 -8.42 25.97
C PHE A 67 -13.58 -7.87 24.79
N LEU A 68 -12.88 -6.75 24.97
CA LEU A 68 -12.03 -6.15 23.92
C LEU A 68 -10.96 -7.14 23.45
N ALA A 69 -10.23 -7.76 24.39
CA ALA A 69 -9.22 -8.77 24.08
C ALA A 69 -9.82 -10.02 23.41
N ALA A 70 -10.97 -10.50 23.88
CA ALA A 70 -11.63 -11.67 23.30
C ALA A 70 -12.22 -11.39 21.91
N SER A 71 -12.55 -10.14 21.60
CA SER A 71 -13.17 -9.73 20.32
C SER A 71 -12.20 -9.85 19.14
N ALA A 72 -10.90 -9.81 19.38
CA ALA A 72 -9.86 -10.07 18.37
C ALA A 72 -9.86 -11.51 17.83
N SER A 73 -10.51 -12.46 18.52
CA SER A 73 -10.64 -13.84 18.04
C SER A 73 -11.90 -14.01 17.19
N PHE A 74 -11.73 -14.32 15.91
CA PHE A 74 -12.83 -14.59 14.97
C PHE A 74 -13.37 -16.03 15.04
N ASP A 75 -12.81 -16.87 15.92
CA ASP A 75 -13.19 -18.27 16.08
C ASP A 75 -14.69 -18.45 16.40
N ASP A 76 -15.33 -19.40 15.72
CA ASP A 76 -16.75 -19.74 15.88
C ASP A 76 -17.66 -18.50 15.90
N ASN A 77 -17.39 -17.49 15.06
CA ASN A 77 -18.10 -16.21 15.05
C ASN A 77 -18.05 -15.49 16.42
N HIS A 78 -16.83 -15.26 16.91
CA HIS A 78 -16.53 -14.57 18.17
C HIS A 78 -17.20 -15.21 19.41
N LYS A 79 -17.24 -16.54 19.44
CA LYS A 79 -17.98 -17.32 20.47
C LYS A 79 -17.57 -17.02 21.91
N VAL A 80 -16.31 -16.68 22.16
CA VAL A 80 -15.84 -16.35 23.50
C VAL A 80 -16.16 -14.90 23.86
N ALA A 81 -16.00 -13.95 22.95
CA ALA A 81 -16.39 -12.55 23.17
C ALA A 81 -17.88 -12.43 23.52
N LYS A 82 -18.74 -13.19 22.82
CA LYS A 82 -20.19 -13.24 23.10
C LYS A 82 -20.53 -13.69 24.53
N GLN A 83 -19.64 -14.38 25.24
CA GLN A 83 -19.89 -14.79 26.64
C GLN A 83 -19.81 -13.62 27.63
N TYR A 84 -19.16 -12.51 27.26
CA TYR A 84 -19.11 -11.27 28.05
C TYR A 84 -20.41 -10.46 27.94
N LEU A 85 -21.23 -10.74 26.93
CA LEU A 85 -22.47 -10.00 26.66
C LEU A 85 -23.65 -10.59 27.46
N SER A 86 -24.66 -9.78 27.71
CA SER A 86 -25.95 -10.25 28.24
C SER A 86 -26.65 -11.15 27.21
N ARG A 87 -27.54 -12.04 27.68
CA ARG A 87 -28.24 -13.00 26.81
C ARG A 87 -29.11 -12.33 25.74
N ASP A 88 -29.67 -11.17 26.06
CA ASP A 88 -30.55 -10.42 25.16
C ASP A 88 -29.77 -9.59 24.13
N ASN A 89 -28.44 -9.68 24.12
CA ASN A 89 -27.61 -8.95 23.18
C ASN A 89 -27.56 -9.65 21.82
N SER A 90 -27.86 -8.90 20.76
CA SER A 90 -27.96 -9.35 19.36
C SER A 90 -26.65 -9.17 18.56
N TRP A 91 -25.55 -8.78 19.20
CA TRP A 91 -24.31 -8.43 18.52
C TRP A 91 -23.77 -9.57 17.67
N ASN A 92 -23.67 -9.30 16.37
CA ASN A 92 -23.17 -10.24 15.38
C ASN A 92 -22.32 -9.48 14.35
N PRO A 93 -20.99 -9.43 14.52
CA PRO A 93 -20.08 -8.69 13.64
C PRO A 93 -20.06 -9.23 12.19
N GLY A 94 -20.47 -10.49 11.98
CA GLY A 94 -20.48 -11.12 10.66
C GLY A 94 -19.08 -11.53 10.18
N LEU A 95 -18.96 -11.84 8.89
CA LEU A 95 -17.70 -12.34 8.30
C LEU A 95 -16.67 -11.24 7.98
N ARG A 96 -17.14 -10.00 7.77
CA ARG A 96 -16.31 -8.82 7.50
C ARG A 96 -16.83 -7.63 8.32
N PRO A 97 -16.63 -7.66 9.65
CA PRO A 97 -17.04 -6.54 10.48
C PRO A 97 -16.26 -5.28 10.16
N SER A 98 -16.86 -4.13 10.46
CA SER A 98 -16.07 -2.91 10.60
C SER A 98 -15.15 -3.01 11.82
N VAL A 99 -13.97 -2.43 11.71
CA VAL A 99 -12.95 -2.40 12.76
C VAL A 99 -12.50 -0.95 12.95
N THR A 100 -12.49 -0.49 14.19
CA THR A 100 -11.69 0.67 14.60
C THR A 100 -10.33 0.17 15.04
N VAL A 101 -9.28 0.65 14.39
CA VAL A 101 -7.90 0.23 14.64
C VAL A 101 -7.25 1.19 15.63
N LEU A 102 -6.76 0.64 16.74
CA LEU A 102 -6.14 1.39 17.83
C LEU A 102 -4.62 1.27 17.77
N ALA A 103 -3.90 2.34 18.12
CA ALA A 103 -2.43 2.36 18.20
C ALA A 103 -1.89 1.34 19.23
N GLY A 104 -2.67 1.08 20.28
CA GLY A 104 -2.26 0.23 21.38
C GLY A 104 -3.44 -0.29 22.18
N ARG A 105 -3.14 -1.15 23.17
CA ARG A 105 -4.14 -1.71 24.06
C ARG A 105 -4.77 -0.62 24.93
N ILE A 106 -6.03 -0.83 25.28
CA ILE A 106 -6.73 -0.02 26.28
C ILE A 106 -6.36 -0.59 27.66
N ASP A 107 -5.42 0.07 28.33
CA ASP A 107 -4.84 -0.44 29.58
C ASP A 107 -5.69 -0.14 30.82
N ASP A 108 -6.51 0.92 30.81
CA ASP A 108 -7.26 1.35 32.00
C ASP A 108 -8.72 1.78 31.71
N PRO A 109 -9.65 0.84 31.46
CA PRO A 109 -11.08 1.12 31.36
C PRO A 109 -11.63 1.75 32.65
N GLN A 110 -12.15 2.97 32.56
CA GLN A 110 -12.61 3.75 33.71
C GLN A 110 -14.06 3.46 34.06
N VAL A 111 -14.35 3.05 35.30
CA VAL A 111 -15.73 2.96 35.79
C VAL A 111 -16.23 4.36 36.17
N ILE A 112 -16.99 5.00 35.28
CA ILE A 112 -17.49 6.38 35.47
C ILE A 112 -18.83 6.44 36.21
N LYS A 113 -19.56 5.32 36.28
CA LYS A 113 -20.79 5.19 37.06
C LYS A 113 -20.94 3.75 37.51
N SER A 114 -21.27 3.53 38.79
CA SER A 114 -21.51 2.18 39.30
C SER A 114 -22.58 2.17 40.38
N THR A 115 -23.42 1.15 40.35
CA THR A 115 -24.36 0.73 41.40
C THR A 115 -24.16 -0.75 41.68
N ASP A 116 -24.92 -1.34 42.61
CA ASP A 116 -24.85 -2.78 42.89
C ASP A 116 -25.26 -3.68 41.71
N ARG A 117 -26.03 -3.15 40.75
CA ARG A 117 -26.59 -3.92 39.62
C ARG A 117 -26.27 -3.37 38.23
N SER A 118 -25.76 -2.15 38.12
CA SER A 118 -25.41 -1.53 36.84
C SER A 118 -24.08 -0.79 36.91
N ALA A 119 -23.36 -0.76 35.80
CA ALA A 119 -22.13 0.02 35.68
C ALA A 119 -21.99 0.61 34.27
N THR A 120 -21.26 1.71 34.19
CA THR A 120 -20.86 2.38 32.95
C THR A 120 -19.35 2.49 32.94
N VAL A 121 -18.73 1.92 31.92
CA VAL A 121 -17.28 1.89 31.76
C VAL A 121 -16.93 2.70 30.52
N ARG A 122 -16.09 3.72 30.70
CA ARG A 122 -15.52 4.54 29.63
C ARG A 122 -14.16 4.00 29.23
N VAL A 123 -13.89 3.93 27.94
CA VAL A 123 -12.59 3.62 27.38
C VAL A 123 -12.14 4.76 26.50
N THR A 124 -10.87 5.12 26.62
CA THR A 124 -10.22 6.10 25.75
C THR A 124 -8.99 5.47 25.12
N GLY A 125 -8.63 5.91 23.92
CA GLY A 125 -7.46 5.40 23.20
C GLY A 125 -7.12 6.25 22.00
N GLU A 126 -6.05 5.90 21.30
CA GLU A 126 -5.66 6.51 20.02
C GLU A 126 -6.16 5.63 18.87
N GLU A 127 -7.17 6.10 18.14
CA GLU A 127 -7.59 5.50 16.87
C GLU A 127 -6.60 5.93 15.80
N VAL A 128 -6.04 4.97 15.06
CA VAL A 128 -5.11 5.24 13.94
C VAL A 128 -5.81 5.10 12.59
N GLY A 129 -6.96 4.41 12.55
CA GLY A 129 -7.75 4.26 11.34
C GLY A 129 -8.93 3.32 11.51
N THR A 130 -9.60 3.05 10.40
CA THR A 130 -10.77 2.16 10.36
C THR A 130 -10.67 1.19 9.21
N ILE A 131 -11.21 -0.02 9.39
CA ILE A 131 -11.49 -0.97 8.33
C ILE A 131 -13.02 -1.01 8.18
N SER A 132 -13.55 -0.65 7.02
CA SER A 132 -14.99 -0.76 6.75
C SER A 132 -15.41 -2.20 6.49
N SER A 133 -16.72 -2.47 6.48
CA SER A 133 -17.26 -3.81 6.26
C SER A 133 -17.01 -4.38 4.85
N ASP A 134 -16.65 -3.52 3.88
CA ASP A 134 -16.14 -3.93 2.57
C ASP A 134 -14.64 -4.31 2.61
N GLY A 135 -13.96 -4.08 3.74
CA GLY A 135 -12.56 -4.41 3.98
C GLY A 135 -11.58 -3.27 3.69
N GLN A 136 -12.04 -2.08 3.30
CA GLN A 136 -11.16 -0.93 3.03
C GLN A 136 -10.58 -0.37 4.32
N TYR A 137 -9.25 -0.28 4.42
CA TYR A 137 -8.59 0.49 5.46
C TYR A 137 -8.50 1.97 5.09
N THR A 138 -8.79 2.85 6.05
CA THR A 138 -8.60 4.30 5.92
C THR A 138 -7.91 4.79 7.17
N ALA A 139 -6.70 5.35 7.01
CA ALA A 139 -6.02 6.00 8.13
C ALA A 139 -6.83 7.25 8.56
N SER A 140 -7.11 7.36 9.85
CA SER A 140 -7.93 8.42 10.43
C SER A 140 -7.51 8.65 11.89
N PRO A 141 -6.33 9.24 12.12
CA PRO A 141 -5.80 9.42 13.46
C PRO A 141 -6.68 10.39 14.28
N LYS A 142 -7.22 9.93 15.41
CA LYS A 142 -8.00 10.74 16.35
C LYS A 142 -8.09 10.05 17.72
N GLU A 143 -8.57 10.79 18.72
CA GLU A 143 -8.90 10.18 20.01
C GLU A 143 -10.18 9.36 19.93
N LEU A 144 -10.12 8.12 20.42
CA LEU A 144 -11.28 7.30 20.71
C LEU A 144 -11.80 7.65 22.10
N ASP A 145 -13.11 7.85 22.21
CA ASP A 145 -13.85 7.89 23.47
C ASP A 145 -15.14 7.09 23.34
N ALA A 146 -15.21 5.96 24.03
CA ALA A 146 -16.31 5.01 23.92
C ALA A 146 -16.80 4.55 25.28
N THR A 147 -18.09 4.23 25.39
CA THR A 147 -18.72 3.83 26.65
C THR A 147 -19.48 2.52 26.52
N PHE A 148 -19.29 1.64 27.49
CA PHE A 148 -19.96 0.35 27.64
C PHE A 148 -20.94 0.42 28.82
N GLN A 149 -22.11 -0.19 28.65
CA GLN A 149 -23.06 -0.38 29.74
C GLN A 149 -23.05 -1.84 30.17
N LEU A 150 -23.10 -2.06 31.48
CA LEU A 150 -23.08 -3.38 32.09
C LEU A 150 -24.21 -3.53 33.11
N ALA A 151 -24.69 -4.76 33.25
CA ALA A 151 -25.60 -5.15 34.31
C ALA A 151 -25.14 -6.44 34.98
N LYS A 152 -25.47 -6.58 36.26
CA LYS A 152 -25.23 -7.80 37.03
C LYS A 152 -26.38 -8.78 36.78
N THR A 153 -26.05 -10.01 36.38
CA THR A 153 -27.04 -11.08 36.18
C THR A 153 -27.67 -11.49 37.51
N PRO A 154 -28.80 -12.24 37.51
CA PRO A 154 -29.36 -12.83 38.74
C PRO A 154 -28.37 -13.72 39.51
N GLN A 155 -27.38 -14.30 38.83
CA GLN A 155 -26.31 -15.11 39.42
C GLN A 155 -25.17 -14.26 39.99
N GLY A 156 -25.28 -12.94 39.97
CA GLY A 156 -24.29 -12.05 40.57
C GLY A 156 -23.07 -11.76 39.71
N VAL A 157 -23.10 -12.03 38.40
CA VAL A 157 -21.95 -11.82 37.51
C VAL A 157 -22.21 -10.66 36.55
N TRP A 158 -21.19 -9.85 36.27
CA TRP A 158 -21.28 -8.72 35.34
C TRP A 158 -21.32 -9.17 33.87
N ARG A 159 -22.19 -8.55 33.07
CA ARG A 159 -22.28 -8.72 31.61
C ARG A 159 -22.50 -7.37 30.92
N ILE A 160 -21.96 -7.23 29.72
CA ILE A 160 -22.16 -6.04 28.87
C ILE A 160 -23.55 -6.09 28.26
N THR A 161 -24.36 -5.06 28.50
CA THR A 161 -25.71 -4.90 27.95
C THR A 161 -25.73 -4.00 26.73
N SER A 162 -24.81 -3.03 26.63
CA SER A 162 -24.72 -2.10 25.51
C SER A 162 -23.27 -1.88 25.09
N LEU A 163 -23.03 -1.97 23.78
CA LEU A 163 -21.76 -1.70 23.11
C LEU A 163 -21.77 -0.30 22.49
N PRO A 164 -20.60 0.34 22.31
CA PRO A 164 -20.48 1.54 21.49
C PRO A 164 -21.04 1.29 20.08
N GLY A 165 -22.04 2.06 19.64
CA GLY A 165 -22.71 1.85 18.34
C GLY A 165 -23.86 0.84 18.35
N GLY A 166 -24.21 0.25 19.51
CA GLY A 166 -25.37 -0.62 19.67
C GLY A 166 -25.24 -1.95 18.92
N GLU A 167 -26.30 -2.38 18.23
CA GLU A 167 -26.34 -3.68 17.54
C GLU A 167 -25.39 -3.76 16.33
N LYS A 168 -25.02 -2.61 15.76
CA LYS A 168 -24.08 -2.48 14.64
C LYS A 168 -22.65 -2.18 15.10
N ALA A 169 -22.35 -2.40 16.38
CA ALA A 169 -21.02 -2.18 16.93
C ALA A 169 -19.98 -2.98 16.14
N GLY A 170 -18.99 -2.27 15.60
CA GLY A 170 -17.79 -2.87 15.02
C GLY A 170 -16.87 -3.43 16.10
N LEU A 171 -15.72 -3.94 15.67
CA LEU A 171 -14.66 -4.37 16.57
C LEU A 171 -13.76 -3.18 16.92
N LEU A 172 -13.25 -3.14 18.14
CA LEU A 172 -12.15 -2.27 18.54
C LEU A 172 -10.91 -3.15 18.65
N LEU A 173 -10.02 -3.11 17.66
CA LEU A 173 -8.83 -3.96 17.60
C LEU A 173 -7.58 -3.10 17.64
N THR A 174 -6.53 -3.57 18.31
CA THR A 174 -5.21 -2.93 18.19
C THR A 174 -4.61 -3.22 16.81
N GLN A 175 -3.66 -2.40 16.37
CA GLN A 175 -2.91 -2.66 15.13
C GLN A 175 -2.32 -4.09 15.14
N ASP A 176 -1.69 -4.45 16.24
CA ASP A 176 -1.21 -5.79 16.58
C ASP A 176 -2.28 -6.90 16.40
N ASP A 177 -3.52 -6.65 16.82
CA ASP A 177 -4.61 -7.62 16.65
C ASP A 177 -5.02 -7.76 15.19
N VAL A 178 -5.05 -6.65 14.44
CA VAL A 178 -5.33 -6.66 13.00
C VAL A 178 -4.27 -7.46 12.24
N GLU A 179 -2.98 -7.22 12.51
CA GLU A 179 -1.87 -7.95 11.88
C GLU A 179 -1.91 -9.46 12.19
N ARG A 180 -2.30 -9.83 13.41
CA ARG A 180 -2.45 -11.25 13.79
C ARG A 180 -3.69 -11.92 13.20
N ALA A 181 -4.83 -11.24 13.21
CA ALA A 181 -6.14 -11.84 12.96
C ALA A 181 -6.68 -11.61 11.54
N MET A 182 -6.11 -10.68 10.78
CA MET A 182 -6.53 -10.33 9.42
C MET A 182 -5.36 -10.44 8.45
N ARG A 183 -5.67 -10.61 7.17
CA ARG A 183 -4.71 -10.58 6.07
C ARG A 183 -5.15 -9.56 5.05
N THR A 184 -4.19 -8.85 4.49
CA THR A 184 -4.50 -7.98 3.36
C THR A 184 -4.36 -8.76 2.06
N VAL A 185 -5.41 -8.72 1.25
CA VAL A 185 -5.53 -9.45 -0.01
C VAL A 185 -6.07 -8.52 -1.08
N ASN A 186 -5.72 -8.75 -2.34
CA ASN A 186 -6.29 -8.00 -3.45
C ASN A 186 -7.46 -8.75 -4.09
N LEU A 187 -8.58 -8.07 -4.27
CA LEU A 187 -9.62 -8.46 -5.22
C LEU A 187 -9.31 -7.81 -6.57
N PHE A 188 -9.36 -8.56 -7.65
CA PHE A 188 -9.08 -7.99 -8.97
C PHE A 188 -10.38 -7.69 -9.71
N PHE A 189 -10.45 -6.53 -10.36
CA PHE A 189 -11.59 -6.07 -11.18
C PHE A 189 -11.08 -5.50 -12.50
N TYR A 190 -11.92 -5.37 -13.51
CA TYR A 190 -11.50 -4.80 -14.79
C TYR A 190 -11.45 -3.28 -14.77
N ALA A 191 -10.40 -2.72 -15.36
CA ALA A 191 -10.39 -1.34 -15.81
C ALA A 191 -11.44 -1.12 -16.93
N PRO A 192 -11.78 0.14 -17.27
CA PRO A 192 -12.76 0.43 -18.33
C PRO A 192 -12.39 -0.12 -19.72
N ASP A 193 -11.11 -0.40 -19.97
CA ASP A 193 -10.62 -1.07 -21.19
C ASP A 193 -11.10 -2.53 -21.32
N ARG A 194 -11.65 -3.11 -20.24
CA ARG A 194 -12.11 -4.50 -20.12
C ARG A 194 -11.04 -5.54 -20.45
N HIS A 195 -9.79 -5.18 -20.23
CA HIS A 195 -8.61 -6.02 -20.44
C HIS A 195 -7.71 -6.02 -19.21
N THR A 196 -7.29 -4.83 -18.75
CA THR A 196 -6.38 -4.69 -17.62
C THR A 196 -7.12 -4.93 -16.31
N LEU A 197 -6.53 -5.70 -15.40
CA LEU A 197 -7.07 -5.86 -14.05
C LEU A 197 -6.52 -4.79 -13.11
N VAL A 198 -7.37 -4.36 -12.18
CA VAL A 198 -7.10 -3.36 -11.16
C VAL A 198 -7.21 -4.06 -9.81
N PRO A 199 -6.16 -4.02 -8.98
CA PRO A 199 -6.20 -4.58 -7.64
C PRO A 199 -6.99 -3.65 -6.70
N ASN A 200 -7.84 -4.25 -5.88
CA ASN A 200 -8.54 -3.63 -4.78
C ASN A 200 -8.16 -4.35 -3.49
N GLY A 201 -7.25 -3.75 -2.73
CA GLY A 201 -6.82 -4.28 -1.43
C GLY A 201 -7.95 -4.26 -0.41
N ILE A 202 -8.12 -5.36 0.32
CA ILE A 202 -9.06 -5.49 1.45
C ILE A 202 -8.40 -6.22 2.61
N PHE A 203 -8.80 -5.88 3.84
CA PHE A 203 -8.51 -6.69 5.02
C PHE A 203 -9.56 -7.78 5.17
N LEU A 204 -9.10 -9.03 5.21
CA LEU A 204 -9.93 -10.21 5.35
C LEU A 204 -9.59 -10.96 6.65
N PRO A 205 -10.55 -11.24 7.54
CA PRO A 205 -10.30 -12.05 8.73
C PRO A 205 -9.82 -13.47 8.41
N VAL A 206 -8.81 -13.95 9.13
CA VAL A 206 -8.31 -15.33 9.02
C VAL A 206 -8.77 -16.13 10.22
N VAL A 207 -9.84 -16.90 10.03
CA VAL A 207 -10.35 -17.84 11.05
C VAL A 207 -9.62 -19.18 10.96
N ASN A 208 -9.52 -19.71 9.75
CA ASN A 208 -8.75 -20.90 9.42
C ASN A 208 -8.42 -20.89 7.91
N ARG A 209 -7.30 -21.53 7.53
CA ARG A 209 -6.86 -21.58 6.12
C ARG A 209 -7.86 -22.24 5.18
N GLN A 210 -8.52 -23.31 5.62
CA GLN A 210 -9.48 -24.05 4.79
C GLN A 210 -10.69 -23.21 4.33
N THR A 211 -11.05 -22.16 5.08
CA THR A 211 -12.15 -21.25 4.73
C THR A 211 -11.71 -20.04 3.92
N LEU A 212 -10.41 -19.74 3.87
CA LEU A 212 -9.87 -18.55 3.23
C LEU A 212 -10.20 -18.46 1.72
N PRO A 213 -10.07 -19.54 0.91
CA PRO A 213 -10.50 -19.50 -0.49
C PRO A 213 -11.98 -19.14 -0.65
N THR A 214 -12.85 -19.68 0.21
CA THR A 214 -14.29 -19.39 0.18
C THR A 214 -14.57 -17.93 0.53
N GLN A 215 -13.92 -17.39 1.56
CA GLN A 215 -14.09 -15.99 1.96
C GLN A 215 -13.59 -15.03 0.89
N LEU A 216 -12.46 -15.35 0.25
CA LEU A 216 -11.87 -14.55 -0.81
C LEU A 216 -12.79 -14.47 -2.03
N VAL A 217 -13.31 -15.61 -2.51
CA VAL A 217 -14.25 -15.63 -3.64
C VAL A 217 -15.57 -14.95 -3.27
N HIS A 218 -16.07 -15.15 -2.05
CA HIS A 218 -17.26 -14.44 -1.57
C HIS A 218 -17.05 -12.92 -1.56
N ALA A 219 -15.88 -12.44 -1.14
CA ALA A 219 -15.54 -11.02 -1.16
C ALA A 219 -15.47 -10.49 -2.60
N LEU A 220 -14.84 -11.23 -3.53
CA LEU A 220 -14.80 -10.90 -4.96
C LEU A 220 -16.20 -10.72 -5.56
N LEU A 221 -17.11 -11.68 -5.30
CA LEU A 221 -18.50 -11.65 -5.78
C LEU A 221 -19.34 -10.54 -5.14
N THR A 222 -18.96 -10.06 -3.95
CA THR A 222 -19.64 -8.91 -3.33
C THR A 222 -19.32 -7.60 -4.08
N GLY A 223 -18.21 -7.54 -4.80
CA GLY A 223 -17.78 -6.39 -5.58
C GLY A 223 -16.68 -5.54 -4.90
N PRO A 224 -16.26 -4.46 -5.57
CA PRO A 224 -15.18 -3.60 -5.08
C PRO A 224 -15.60 -2.82 -3.84
N THR A 225 -14.60 -2.39 -3.08
CA THR A 225 -14.76 -1.41 -1.99
C THR A 225 -15.34 -0.09 -2.50
N SER A 226 -15.96 0.64 -1.59
CA SER A 226 -16.65 1.92 -1.84
C SER A 226 -15.78 2.95 -2.58
N TRP A 227 -14.51 3.08 -2.24
CA TRP A 227 -13.63 4.07 -2.87
C TRP A 227 -13.27 3.73 -4.32
N LEU A 228 -13.34 2.47 -4.76
CA LEU A 228 -13.03 2.05 -6.13
C LEU A 228 -14.29 1.88 -7.00
N LYS A 229 -15.47 1.84 -6.37
CA LYS A 229 -16.77 1.67 -7.02
C LYS A 229 -17.03 2.75 -8.08
N GLY A 230 -17.26 2.33 -9.32
CA GLY A 230 -17.55 3.23 -10.45
C GLY A 230 -16.36 3.48 -11.37
N ALA A 231 -15.13 3.14 -10.97
CA ALA A 231 -13.99 3.12 -11.90
C ALA A 231 -13.64 1.73 -12.42
N VAL A 232 -14.10 0.67 -11.74
CA VAL A 232 -13.85 -0.72 -12.13
C VAL A 232 -15.13 -1.47 -12.43
N GLN A 233 -15.01 -2.54 -13.21
CA GLN A 233 -16.10 -3.42 -13.62
C GLN A 233 -15.84 -4.85 -13.13
N THR A 234 -16.89 -5.55 -12.72
CA THR A 234 -16.84 -6.98 -12.44
C THR A 234 -17.29 -7.77 -13.68
N ALA A 235 -16.66 -8.91 -13.94
CA ALA A 235 -17.08 -9.85 -14.98
C ALA A 235 -18.22 -10.76 -14.53
N PHE A 236 -18.50 -10.82 -13.22
CA PHE A 236 -19.59 -11.61 -12.66
C PHE A 236 -20.92 -10.87 -12.80
N PRO A 237 -21.95 -11.48 -13.40
CA PRO A 237 -23.30 -10.92 -13.46
C PRO A 237 -23.87 -10.66 -12.06
N GLU A 238 -24.76 -9.66 -11.97
CA GLU A 238 -25.48 -9.37 -10.73
C GLU A 238 -26.23 -10.61 -10.23
N GLY A 239 -26.20 -10.84 -8.91
CA GLY A 239 -26.85 -12.00 -8.28
C GLY A 239 -25.99 -13.26 -8.24
N THR A 240 -24.86 -13.33 -8.96
CA THR A 240 -23.93 -14.47 -8.91
C THR A 240 -23.43 -14.73 -7.49
N ARG A 241 -23.58 -15.97 -7.01
CA ARG A 241 -23.15 -16.41 -5.68
C ARG A 241 -22.35 -17.70 -5.78
N LEU A 242 -21.62 -18.02 -4.71
CA LEU A 242 -21.11 -19.37 -4.49
C LEU A 242 -22.29 -20.31 -4.22
N LYS A 243 -22.43 -21.38 -5.01
CA LYS A 243 -23.41 -22.45 -4.77
C LYS A 243 -23.01 -23.29 -3.56
N ARG A 244 -21.70 -23.49 -3.36
CA ARG A 244 -21.10 -24.24 -2.25
C ARG A 244 -19.78 -23.58 -1.83
N ARG A 245 -19.23 -24.02 -0.70
CA ARG A 245 -17.86 -23.64 -0.30
C ARG A 245 -16.86 -24.06 -1.37
N VAL A 246 -15.84 -23.24 -1.59
CA VAL A 246 -14.74 -23.56 -2.51
C VAL A 246 -14.05 -24.83 -2.00
N HIS A 247 -13.98 -25.85 -2.85
CA HIS A 247 -13.36 -27.12 -2.52
C HIS A 247 -11.92 -27.15 -3.01
N VAL A 248 -10.96 -27.41 -2.13
CA VAL A 248 -9.54 -27.50 -2.49
C VAL A 248 -9.07 -28.93 -2.27
N GLU A 249 -8.62 -29.57 -3.34
CA GLU A 249 -8.05 -30.92 -3.34
C GLU A 249 -6.83 -30.97 -4.26
N ASN A 250 -5.71 -31.55 -3.80
CA ASN A 250 -4.47 -31.68 -4.58
C ASN A 250 -4.02 -30.35 -5.25
N GLU A 251 -4.06 -29.25 -4.47
CA GLU A 251 -3.74 -27.88 -4.91
C GLU A 251 -4.65 -27.32 -6.02
N VAL A 252 -5.80 -27.96 -6.27
CA VAL A 252 -6.84 -27.53 -7.22
C VAL A 252 -8.05 -26.97 -6.48
N ALA A 253 -8.36 -25.69 -6.69
CA ALA A 253 -9.57 -25.07 -6.18
C ALA A 253 -10.73 -25.21 -7.16
N THR A 254 -11.85 -25.80 -6.74
CA THR A 254 -13.09 -25.85 -7.52
C THR A 254 -14.07 -24.82 -6.99
N VAL A 255 -14.44 -23.88 -7.85
CA VAL A 255 -15.36 -22.77 -7.56
C VAL A 255 -16.68 -23.03 -8.30
N ASP A 256 -17.72 -23.37 -7.54
CA ASP A 256 -19.07 -23.66 -8.06
C ASP A 256 -19.99 -22.46 -7.83
N LEU A 257 -20.38 -21.80 -8.92
CA LEU A 257 -21.22 -20.60 -8.93
C LEU A 257 -22.67 -20.94 -9.26
N THR A 258 -23.59 -20.06 -8.88
CA THR A 258 -25.01 -20.13 -9.24
C THR A 258 -25.24 -19.86 -10.74
N GLU A 259 -26.42 -20.21 -11.25
CA GLU A 259 -26.75 -20.17 -12.69
C GLU A 259 -26.64 -18.78 -13.32
N GLU A 260 -26.78 -17.70 -12.53
CA GLU A 260 -26.65 -16.32 -12.99
C GLU A 260 -25.28 -16.06 -13.65
N ALA A 261 -24.24 -16.78 -13.23
CA ALA A 261 -22.92 -16.70 -13.84
C ALA A 261 -22.92 -17.01 -15.35
N ARG A 262 -23.90 -17.77 -15.87
CA ARG A 262 -23.98 -18.12 -17.31
C ARG A 262 -24.22 -16.90 -18.20
N ALA A 263 -24.76 -15.82 -17.66
CA ALA A 263 -24.93 -14.56 -18.40
C ALA A 263 -23.60 -13.80 -18.59
N GLY A 264 -22.55 -14.19 -17.88
CA GLY A 264 -21.23 -13.56 -17.93
C GLY A 264 -20.34 -14.13 -19.03
N ASN A 265 -19.24 -13.44 -19.31
CA ASN A 265 -18.20 -13.94 -20.20
C ASN A 265 -17.24 -14.85 -19.41
N ILE A 266 -17.17 -16.14 -19.78
CA ILE A 266 -16.37 -17.15 -19.07
C ILE A 266 -14.88 -16.79 -19.04
N GLU A 267 -14.33 -16.26 -20.12
CA GLU A 267 -12.93 -15.82 -20.23
C GLU A 267 -12.63 -14.74 -19.18
N ARG A 268 -13.46 -13.70 -19.12
CA ARG A 268 -13.26 -12.58 -18.20
C ARG A 268 -13.45 -12.96 -16.74
N MET A 269 -14.47 -13.78 -16.43
CA MET A 269 -14.67 -14.31 -15.09
C MET A 269 -13.47 -15.16 -14.66
N SER A 270 -12.92 -15.95 -15.60
CA SER A 270 -11.76 -16.80 -15.35
C SER A 270 -10.51 -15.99 -15.01
N ALA A 271 -10.19 -14.94 -15.78
CA ALA A 271 -9.04 -14.09 -15.49
C ALA A 271 -9.18 -13.38 -14.13
N GLN A 272 -10.36 -12.82 -13.85
CA GLN A 272 -10.64 -12.10 -12.59
C GLN A 272 -10.49 -13.03 -11.37
N LEU A 273 -11.00 -14.25 -11.47
CA LEU A 273 -10.91 -15.26 -10.43
C LEU A 273 -9.47 -15.78 -10.27
N SER A 274 -8.78 -16.04 -11.38
CA SER A 274 -7.39 -16.52 -11.39
C SER A 274 -6.45 -15.54 -10.68
N TRP A 275 -6.52 -14.25 -11.03
CA TRP A 275 -5.73 -13.20 -10.40
C TRP A 275 -6.02 -13.03 -8.91
N THR A 276 -7.29 -13.16 -8.52
CA THR A 276 -7.67 -13.10 -7.11
C THR A 276 -7.10 -14.29 -6.33
N MET A 277 -7.27 -15.52 -6.84
CA MET A 277 -6.85 -16.74 -6.14
C MET A 277 -5.34 -17.00 -6.16
N ARG A 278 -4.57 -16.45 -7.12
CA ARG A 278 -3.13 -16.68 -7.23
C ARG A 278 -2.33 -16.30 -5.98
N GLN A 279 -2.90 -15.45 -5.14
CA GLN A 279 -2.30 -15.00 -3.87
C GLN A 279 -2.31 -16.09 -2.79
N LEU A 280 -3.12 -17.14 -2.94
CA LEU A 280 -3.20 -18.26 -2.01
C LEU A 280 -2.21 -19.35 -2.43
N SER A 281 -1.13 -19.52 -1.67
CA SER A 281 -0.01 -20.36 -2.11
C SER A 281 -0.34 -21.86 -2.18
N GLU A 282 -1.33 -22.31 -1.42
CA GLU A 282 -1.94 -23.64 -1.45
C GLU A 282 -2.73 -23.97 -2.73
N ILE A 283 -3.06 -22.97 -3.56
CA ILE A 283 -3.78 -23.14 -4.83
C ILE A 283 -2.82 -22.90 -5.99
N LYS A 284 -2.53 -23.97 -6.75
CA LYS A 284 -1.71 -23.88 -7.97
C LYS A 284 -2.57 -23.87 -9.23
N ARG A 285 -3.72 -24.51 -9.17
CA ARG A 285 -4.66 -24.64 -10.28
C ARG A 285 -6.08 -24.47 -9.78
N TRP A 286 -7.01 -24.23 -10.69
CA TRP A 286 -8.40 -24.04 -10.33
C TRP A 286 -9.35 -24.46 -11.45
N ARG A 287 -10.63 -24.65 -11.10
CA ARG A 287 -11.72 -25.05 -12.00
C ARG A 287 -12.97 -24.21 -11.73
N LEU A 288 -13.59 -23.72 -12.79
CA LEU A 288 -14.90 -23.06 -12.72
C LEU A 288 -16.02 -24.07 -12.93
N GLN A 289 -17.04 -24.02 -12.07
CA GLN A 289 -18.31 -24.68 -12.28
C GLN A 289 -19.44 -23.67 -12.21
N ILE A 290 -20.48 -23.90 -13.01
CA ILE A 290 -21.74 -23.18 -12.92
C ILE A 290 -22.86 -24.20 -12.78
N ASP A 291 -23.60 -24.11 -11.68
CA ASP A 291 -24.63 -25.06 -11.29
C ASP A 291 -24.11 -26.52 -11.15
N GLY A 292 -22.82 -26.70 -10.87
CA GLY A 292 -22.13 -28.00 -10.82
C GLY A 292 -21.60 -28.51 -12.16
N GLU A 293 -21.89 -27.83 -13.27
CA GLU A 293 -21.33 -28.14 -14.59
C GLU A 293 -19.99 -27.42 -14.78
N THR A 294 -18.96 -28.12 -15.23
CA THR A 294 -17.65 -27.51 -15.49
C THR A 294 -17.70 -26.67 -16.76
N VAL A 295 -17.32 -25.41 -16.65
CA VAL A 295 -17.25 -24.46 -17.77
C VAL A 295 -15.80 -24.04 -17.98
N THR A 296 -15.42 -23.85 -19.24
CA THR A 296 -14.02 -23.56 -19.61
C THR A 296 -14.00 -22.49 -20.69
N PRO A 297 -13.07 -21.52 -20.62
CA PRO A 297 -12.81 -20.62 -21.74
C PRO A 297 -12.40 -21.38 -23.01
N ASP A 298 -12.69 -20.82 -24.17
CA ASP A 298 -12.31 -21.41 -25.44
C ASP A 298 -10.78 -21.59 -25.55
N GLY A 299 -10.36 -22.78 -25.97
CA GLY A 299 -8.93 -23.10 -26.16
C GLY A 299 -8.13 -23.34 -24.87
N MET A 300 -8.77 -23.40 -23.71
CA MET A 300 -8.13 -23.72 -22.43
C MET A 300 -8.57 -25.08 -21.87
N ASP A 301 -7.75 -25.62 -20.97
CA ASP A 301 -8.11 -26.81 -20.18
C ASP A 301 -9.10 -26.44 -19.07
N ALA A 302 -9.97 -27.39 -18.72
CA ALA A 302 -10.95 -27.23 -17.63
C ALA A 302 -10.32 -26.97 -16.26
N THR A 303 -9.05 -27.35 -16.08
CA THR A 303 -8.27 -27.05 -14.88
C THR A 303 -7.12 -26.13 -15.25
N GLN A 304 -7.22 -24.86 -14.86
CA GLN A 304 -6.33 -23.79 -15.30
C GLN A 304 -5.27 -23.48 -14.22
N PRO A 305 -4.01 -23.20 -14.57
CA PRO A 305 -3.04 -22.67 -13.61
C PRO A 305 -3.41 -21.24 -13.18
N VAL A 306 -3.10 -20.88 -11.94
CA VAL A 306 -3.42 -19.53 -11.41
C VAL A 306 -2.68 -18.38 -12.14
N HIS A 307 -1.61 -18.72 -12.87
CA HIS A 307 -0.83 -17.79 -13.71
C HIS A 307 -1.20 -17.85 -15.20
N ALA A 308 -2.32 -18.46 -15.59
CA ALA A 308 -2.72 -18.55 -17.01
C ALA A 308 -3.05 -17.19 -17.66
N TRP A 309 -3.26 -16.15 -16.85
CA TRP A 309 -3.90 -14.89 -17.26
C TRP A 309 -2.98 -13.68 -17.16
N GLU A 310 -1.66 -13.84 -17.32
CA GLU A 310 -0.69 -12.73 -17.22
C GLU A 310 -0.94 -11.62 -18.26
N VAL A 311 -1.66 -11.90 -19.34
CA VAL A 311 -2.07 -10.88 -20.32
C VAL A 311 -2.94 -9.77 -19.70
N ASN A 312 -3.66 -10.06 -18.61
CA ASN A 312 -4.50 -9.12 -17.89
C ASN A 312 -3.79 -8.41 -16.73
N SER A 313 -2.46 -8.49 -16.66
CA SER A 313 -1.66 -7.95 -15.56
C SER A 313 -1.94 -6.46 -15.29
N PRO A 314 -2.14 -6.05 -14.02
CA PRO A 314 -2.27 -4.63 -13.66
C PRO A 314 -1.01 -3.79 -13.95
N ASP A 315 0.15 -4.44 -13.97
CA ASP A 315 1.42 -3.79 -14.35
C ASP A 315 1.59 -3.69 -15.87
N GLY A 316 0.60 -4.15 -16.64
CA GLY A 316 0.69 -4.31 -18.09
C GLY A 316 1.55 -5.51 -18.49
N ARG A 317 1.82 -5.63 -19.78
CA ARG A 317 2.68 -6.68 -20.33
C ARG A 317 4.13 -6.40 -19.92
N THR A 318 4.67 -7.22 -19.03
CA THR A 318 6.12 -7.27 -18.79
C THR A 318 6.74 -8.06 -19.94
N SER A 319 7.18 -7.37 -21.00
CA SER A 319 7.96 -8.01 -22.06
C SER A 319 9.24 -8.56 -21.42
N HIS A 320 9.30 -9.84 -21.10
CA HIS A 320 10.52 -10.50 -20.62
C HIS A 320 11.64 -10.51 -21.68
N ASP A 321 11.34 -10.06 -22.91
CA ASP A 321 12.20 -10.11 -24.09
C ASP A 321 12.57 -8.74 -24.69
N GLU A 322 12.14 -7.61 -24.12
CA GLU A 322 12.49 -6.28 -24.67
C GLU A 322 13.58 -5.59 -23.85
N THR A 323 14.70 -5.32 -24.53
CA THR A 323 15.91 -4.60 -24.09
C THR A 323 15.69 -3.12 -23.75
N HIS A 324 14.46 -2.68 -23.44
CA HIS A 324 14.09 -1.27 -23.28
C HIS A 324 13.70 -0.90 -21.84
N GLN A 325 14.39 -1.44 -20.84
CA GLN A 325 14.26 -0.97 -19.45
C GLN A 325 15.28 0.11 -19.08
N ASP A 326 15.84 0.83 -20.05
CA ASP A 326 16.75 1.92 -19.75
C ASP A 326 15.99 3.01 -18.98
N ALA A 327 16.52 3.35 -17.81
CA ALA A 327 16.02 4.51 -17.09
C ALA A 327 16.44 5.78 -17.86
N TYR A 328 15.59 6.79 -17.87
CA TYR A 328 15.94 8.11 -18.36
C TYR A 328 16.42 8.97 -17.19
N VAL A 329 17.37 9.85 -17.47
CA VAL A 329 18.00 10.75 -16.49
C VAL A 329 18.31 12.08 -17.14
N VAL A 330 18.53 13.11 -16.33
CA VAL A 330 19.18 14.35 -16.79
C VAL A 330 20.66 14.25 -16.47
N GLY A 331 21.49 14.12 -17.51
CA GLY A 331 22.94 13.97 -17.37
C GLY A 331 23.65 15.27 -16.96
N PRO A 332 24.98 15.23 -16.74
CA PRO A 332 25.76 16.40 -16.32
C PRO A 332 25.77 17.55 -17.34
N SER A 333 25.52 17.24 -18.61
CA SER A 333 25.34 18.23 -19.67
C SER A 333 24.01 19.00 -19.58
N GLY A 334 23.13 18.62 -18.65
CA GLY A 334 21.78 19.17 -18.53
C GLY A 334 20.80 18.60 -19.56
N PHE A 335 21.19 17.57 -20.31
CA PHE A 335 20.36 16.98 -21.35
C PHE A 335 19.73 15.65 -20.90
N LEU A 336 18.55 15.36 -21.43
CA LEU A 336 17.91 14.06 -21.33
C LEU A 336 18.81 12.96 -21.91
N GLY A 337 19.08 11.97 -21.09
CA GLY A 337 19.88 10.80 -21.40
C GLY A 337 19.24 9.51 -20.95
N THR A 338 19.77 8.39 -21.40
CA THR A 338 19.51 7.05 -20.88
C THR A 338 20.60 6.66 -19.87
N LEU A 339 20.22 5.84 -18.89
CA LEU A 339 21.14 5.25 -17.93
C LEU A 339 21.59 3.90 -18.47
N GLU A 340 22.82 3.87 -18.97
CA GLU A 340 23.47 2.65 -19.44
C GLU A 340 24.57 2.28 -18.45
N ASP A 341 24.37 1.15 -17.76
CA ASP A 341 25.15 0.74 -16.59
C ASP A 341 25.13 1.83 -15.50
N ASP A 342 26.27 2.48 -15.30
CA ASP A 342 26.50 3.55 -14.32
C ASP A 342 26.84 4.89 -15.01
N ARG A 343 26.39 5.07 -16.27
CA ARG A 343 26.66 6.27 -17.07
C ARG A 343 25.38 6.82 -17.68
N ALA A 344 25.23 8.15 -17.59
CA ALA A 344 24.20 8.89 -18.31
C ALA A 344 24.67 9.19 -19.73
N GLN A 345 24.01 8.64 -20.74
CA GLN A 345 24.30 8.88 -22.16
C GLN A 345 23.24 9.81 -22.76
N PRO A 346 23.60 11.00 -23.26
CA PRO A 346 22.62 11.91 -23.87
C PRO A 346 21.93 11.28 -25.07
N VAL A 347 20.59 11.31 -25.08
CA VAL A 347 19.77 10.82 -26.21
C VAL A 347 19.07 11.96 -26.94
N VAL A 348 18.74 13.04 -26.23
CA VAL A 348 18.14 14.25 -26.80
C VAL A 348 19.02 15.43 -26.41
N THR A 349 19.50 16.18 -27.38
CA THR A 349 20.36 17.36 -27.16
C THR A 349 19.68 18.65 -27.62
N GLY A 350 20.27 19.79 -27.23
CA GLY A 350 19.70 21.11 -27.53
C GLY A 350 18.54 21.48 -26.61
N ALA A 351 17.72 22.45 -27.03
CA ALA A 351 16.68 23.03 -26.17
C ALA A 351 15.67 22.00 -25.66
N ALA A 352 15.27 21.02 -26.50
CA ALA A 352 14.33 19.98 -26.08
C ALA A 352 14.91 19.01 -25.04
N GLY A 353 16.23 18.80 -25.03
CA GLY A 353 16.88 17.95 -24.03
C GLY A 353 17.03 18.63 -22.67
N SER A 354 16.99 19.97 -22.62
CA SER A 354 17.23 20.75 -21.41
C SER A 354 15.95 20.94 -20.60
N LEU A 355 15.62 19.95 -19.78
CA LEU A 355 14.43 19.95 -18.92
C LEU A 355 14.72 19.30 -17.56
N SER A 356 13.80 19.45 -16.61
CA SER A 356 13.82 18.75 -15.33
C SER A 356 12.66 17.77 -15.23
N ARG A 357 12.78 16.77 -14.34
CA ARG A 357 11.75 15.74 -14.11
C ARG A 357 11.23 15.09 -15.42
N PRO A 358 12.11 14.44 -16.22
CA PRO A 358 11.74 13.83 -17.48
C PRO A 358 10.73 12.69 -17.31
N ALA A 359 9.80 12.56 -18.24
CA ALA A 359 8.90 11.43 -18.35
C ALA A 359 8.74 11.02 -19.82
N VAL A 360 9.04 9.75 -20.13
CA VAL A 360 8.95 9.20 -21.48
C VAL A 360 7.65 8.38 -21.61
N ALA A 361 6.95 8.55 -22.72
CA ALA A 361 5.71 7.83 -23.00
C ALA A 361 5.95 6.31 -23.18
N PRO A 362 4.96 5.45 -22.87
CA PRO A 362 5.09 3.98 -22.93
C PRO A 362 5.64 3.41 -24.23
N ASP A 363 5.35 4.08 -25.35
CA ASP A 363 5.72 3.66 -26.71
C ASP A 363 6.97 4.36 -27.26
N TYR A 364 7.69 5.11 -26.41
CA TYR A 364 8.95 5.79 -26.71
C TYR A 364 8.87 6.80 -27.87
N GLN A 365 7.66 7.24 -28.24
CA GLN A 365 7.49 8.19 -29.36
C GLN A 365 7.59 9.65 -28.92
N GLU A 366 7.35 9.93 -27.64
CA GLU A 366 7.25 11.29 -27.10
C GLU A 366 7.78 11.35 -25.66
N PHE A 367 8.32 12.49 -25.27
CA PHE A 367 8.70 12.76 -23.88
C PHE A 367 8.19 14.12 -23.42
N ALA A 368 8.05 14.25 -22.10
CA ALA A 368 7.67 15.47 -21.42
C ALA A 368 8.64 15.78 -20.29
N GLY A 369 8.64 17.03 -19.85
CA GLY A 369 9.37 17.47 -18.67
C GLY A 369 9.00 18.89 -18.29
N LEU A 370 9.66 19.42 -17.27
CA LEU A 370 9.41 20.74 -16.73
C LEU A 370 10.53 21.72 -17.10
N SER A 371 10.18 23.00 -17.23
CA SER A 371 11.16 24.09 -17.20
C SER A 371 11.96 24.07 -15.89
N SER A 372 13.07 24.82 -15.81
CA SER A 372 13.89 24.89 -14.58
C SER A 372 13.14 25.42 -13.36
N ASN A 373 12.09 26.23 -13.57
CA ASN A 373 11.26 26.81 -12.52
C ASN A 373 9.99 26.00 -12.23
N ALA A 374 9.75 24.92 -12.99
CA ALA A 374 8.52 24.13 -12.99
C ALA A 374 7.24 24.94 -13.32
N ASP A 375 7.36 26.06 -14.02
CA ASP A 375 6.25 26.93 -14.46
C ASP A 375 5.76 26.62 -15.89
N GLN A 376 6.43 25.70 -16.59
CA GLN A 376 6.03 25.24 -17.91
C GLN A 376 6.15 23.72 -18.02
N VAL A 377 5.18 23.11 -18.71
CA VAL A 377 5.28 21.72 -19.16
C VAL A 377 5.72 21.72 -20.62
N LEU A 378 6.85 21.07 -20.89
CA LEU A 378 7.45 20.94 -22.21
C LEU A 378 7.20 19.53 -22.76
N VAL A 379 6.87 19.43 -24.05
CA VAL A 379 6.74 18.16 -24.76
C VAL A 379 7.55 18.18 -26.05
N ALA A 380 8.11 17.04 -26.44
CA ALA A 380 8.89 16.90 -27.66
C ALA A 380 8.89 15.46 -28.19
N ALA A 381 9.08 15.34 -29.51
CA ALA A 381 9.18 14.08 -30.23
C ALA A 381 10.10 14.26 -31.46
N PRO A 382 10.83 13.21 -31.89
CA PRO A 382 10.95 11.88 -31.26
C PRO A 382 11.85 11.89 -30.01
N VAL A 383 11.92 10.77 -29.27
CA VAL A 383 12.80 10.57 -28.09
C VAL A 383 14.25 10.27 -28.51
N ASN A 384 14.78 11.00 -29.50
CA ASN A 384 16.19 10.97 -29.88
C ASN A 384 16.57 12.20 -30.72
N GLY A 385 17.86 12.52 -30.77
CA GLY A 385 18.41 13.57 -31.64
C GLY A 385 18.17 14.98 -31.10
N THR A 386 17.68 15.88 -31.96
CA THR A 386 17.47 17.31 -31.66
C THR A 386 16.05 17.77 -32.03
N PRO A 387 15.01 17.22 -31.40
CA PRO A 387 13.63 17.65 -31.63
C PRO A 387 13.43 19.09 -31.16
N THR A 388 12.35 19.72 -31.63
CA THR A 388 11.93 21.05 -31.19
C THR A 388 10.98 20.91 -30.00
N PRO A 389 11.24 21.57 -28.85
CA PRO A 389 10.30 21.54 -27.74
C PRO A 389 9.07 22.39 -28.04
N ARG A 390 7.89 21.91 -27.63
CA ARG A 390 6.65 22.67 -27.56
C ARG A 390 6.30 22.93 -26.10
N VAL A 391 5.99 24.17 -25.76
CA VAL A 391 5.35 24.49 -24.48
C VAL A 391 3.90 24.02 -24.55
N MET A 392 3.54 23.06 -23.71
CA MET A 392 2.18 22.51 -23.63
C MET A 392 1.30 23.34 -22.69
N LEU A 393 1.83 23.68 -21.51
CA LEU A 393 1.14 24.45 -20.49
C LEU A 393 2.07 25.51 -19.90
N ASN A 394 1.49 26.66 -19.54
CA ASN A 394 2.11 27.68 -18.70
C ASN A 394 1.32 27.75 -17.40
N ALA A 395 2.01 27.76 -16.28
CA ALA A 395 1.40 27.88 -14.97
C ALA A 395 0.83 29.28 -14.78
N GLN A 396 -0.24 29.38 -13.99
CA GLN A 396 -0.68 30.64 -13.42
C GLN A 396 0.39 31.24 -12.52
N GLU A 397 0.23 32.52 -12.19
CA GLU A 397 1.10 33.20 -11.22
C GLU A 397 1.17 32.42 -9.90
N ASP A 398 2.39 32.26 -9.38
CA ASP A 398 2.76 31.49 -8.19
C ASP A 398 2.45 29.99 -8.22
N ALA A 399 1.95 29.45 -9.34
CA ALA A 399 1.75 28.02 -9.52
C ALA A 399 3.00 27.32 -10.08
N ARG A 400 3.10 26.02 -9.79
CA ARG A 400 4.10 25.11 -10.35
C ARG A 400 3.44 23.84 -10.80
N PHE A 401 4.06 23.15 -11.76
CA PHE A 401 3.63 21.83 -12.19
C PHE A 401 4.35 20.73 -11.41
N THR A 402 3.63 19.66 -11.10
CA THR A 402 4.24 18.39 -10.66
C THR A 402 4.95 17.72 -11.83
N ALA A 403 5.82 16.75 -11.54
CA ALA A 403 6.48 15.98 -12.60
C ALA A 403 5.42 15.26 -13.48
N PRO A 404 5.56 15.30 -14.83
CA PRO A 404 4.58 14.69 -15.71
C PRO A 404 4.49 13.16 -15.51
N SER A 405 3.29 12.61 -15.67
CA SER A 405 3.03 11.17 -15.57
C SER A 405 2.30 10.69 -16.81
N TRP A 406 2.73 9.57 -17.38
CA TRP A 406 2.04 8.89 -18.46
C TRP A 406 1.19 7.74 -17.93
N SER A 407 0.01 7.52 -18.52
CA SER A 407 -0.73 6.25 -18.45
C SER A 407 -0.38 5.36 -19.63
N SER A 408 -0.69 4.07 -19.51
CA SER A 408 -0.38 3.03 -20.50
C SER A 408 -0.98 3.26 -21.89
N ASP A 409 -2.06 4.06 -21.98
CA ASP A 409 -2.69 4.48 -23.23
C ASP A 409 -2.01 5.70 -23.89
N GLY A 410 -0.91 6.22 -23.32
CA GLY A 410 -0.19 7.38 -23.83
C GLY A 410 -0.85 8.72 -23.47
N THR A 411 -1.78 8.76 -22.52
CA THR A 411 -2.30 10.01 -21.97
C THR A 411 -1.30 10.64 -20.99
N LEU A 412 -1.02 11.93 -21.15
CA LEU A 412 -0.14 12.71 -20.27
C LEU A 412 -0.95 13.39 -19.17
N TRP A 413 -0.46 13.32 -17.94
CA TRP A 413 -1.08 13.86 -16.75
C TRP A 413 -0.11 14.76 -16.00
N VAL A 414 -0.59 15.91 -15.55
CA VAL A 414 0.20 16.86 -14.77
C VAL A 414 -0.70 17.66 -13.85
N VAL A 415 -0.25 17.96 -12.64
CA VAL A 415 -1.00 18.82 -11.71
C VAL A 415 -0.32 20.18 -11.67
N GLU A 416 -1.11 21.24 -11.89
CA GLU A 416 -0.74 22.61 -11.59
C GLU A 416 -1.13 22.88 -10.14
N SER A 417 -0.20 23.35 -9.30
CA SER A 417 -0.41 23.51 -7.87
C SER A 417 0.11 24.84 -7.34
N LYS A 418 -0.64 25.39 -6.39
CA LYS A 418 -0.30 26.48 -5.46
C LYS A 418 -0.39 25.95 -4.01
N ASP A 419 -0.12 26.81 -3.03
CA ASP A 419 -0.14 26.44 -1.61
C ASP A 419 -1.53 25.97 -1.11
N ASP A 420 -2.62 26.44 -1.73
CA ASP A 420 -4.00 26.15 -1.31
C ASP A 420 -4.94 25.75 -2.45
N GLU A 421 -4.47 25.73 -3.70
CA GLU A 421 -5.25 25.37 -4.88
C GLU A 421 -4.48 24.45 -5.82
N SER A 422 -5.20 23.57 -6.54
CA SER A 422 -4.59 22.79 -7.62
C SER A 422 -5.56 22.41 -8.73
N TRP A 423 -5.02 22.11 -9.91
CA TRP A 423 -5.77 21.66 -11.09
C TRP A 423 -5.07 20.48 -11.75
N LEU A 424 -5.84 19.43 -12.05
CA LEU A 424 -5.35 18.30 -12.84
C LEU A 424 -5.57 18.56 -14.34
N TRP A 425 -4.47 18.55 -15.09
CA TRP A 425 -4.44 18.65 -16.54
C TRP A 425 -4.15 17.29 -17.18
N VAL A 426 -4.84 17.01 -18.28
CA VAL A 426 -4.79 15.74 -19.00
C VAL A 426 -4.68 15.99 -20.50
N ARG A 427 -3.78 15.30 -21.19
CA ARG A 427 -3.58 15.44 -22.63
C ARG A 427 -3.40 14.08 -23.32
N ARG A 428 -4.40 13.67 -24.09
CA ARG A 428 -4.22 12.57 -25.05
C ARG A 428 -3.30 13.01 -26.18
N ARG A 429 -2.54 12.07 -26.75
CA ARG A 429 -1.61 12.42 -27.83
C ARG A 429 -2.35 13.01 -29.03
N GLY A 430 -1.84 14.13 -29.54
CA GLY A 430 -2.44 14.84 -30.67
C GLY A 430 -3.66 15.70 -30.33
N GLU A 431 -4.14 15.67 -29.08
CA GLU A 431 -5.21 16.52 -28.59
C GLU A 431 -4.64 17.69 -27.76
N GLU A 432 -5.43 18.74 -27.60
CA GLU A 432 -5.10 19.85 -26.68
C GLU A 432 -5.33 19.42 -25.22
N PRO A 433 -4.53 19.95 -24.26
CA PRO A 433 -4.69 19.62 -22.85
C PRO A 433 -6.04 20.15 -22.32
N VAL A 434 -6.72 19.33 -21.53
CA VAL A 434 -7.99 19.66 -20.86
C VAL A 434 -7.86 19.50 -19.35
N ARG A 435 -8.68 20.22 -18.58
CA ARG A 435 -8.78 20.03 -17.13
C ARG A 435 -9.73 18.89 -16.80
N ALA A 436 -9.40 18.12 -15.77
CA ALA A 436 -10.36 17.20 -15.16
C ALA A 436 -11.58 17.98 -14.67
N ALA A 437 -12.79 17.49 -14.97
CA ALA A 437 -14.03 18.19 -14.62
C ALA A 437 -14.26 18.18 -13.09
N HIS A 438 -13.94 17.05 -12.44
CA HIS A 438 -13.90 16.95 -11.00
C HIS A 438 -12.50 16.55 -10.53
N TRP A 439 -11.95 17.36 -9.62
CA TRP A 439 -10.64 17.16 -9.02
C TRP A 439 -10.75 17.25 -7.50
N GLY A 440 -10.63 16.10 -6.82
CA GLY A 440 -10.85 15.99 -5.38
C GLY A 440 -9.81 16.69 -4.49
N LEU A 441 -8.75 17.25 -5.07
CA LEU A 441 -7.70 17.98 -4.35
C LEU A 441 -7.63 19.46 -4.75
N GLY A 442 -8.67 20.01 -5.39
CA GLY A 442 -8.63 21.38 -5.91
C GLY A 442 -8.37 22.48 -4.88
N GLY A 443 -8.62 22.23 -3.59
CA GLY A 443 -8.32 23.14 -2.47
C GLY A 443 -7.12 22.70 -1.62
N ARG A 444 -6.10 22.11 -2.26
CA ARG A 444 -4.89 21.56 -1.62
C ARG A 444 -3.67 21.78 -2.50
N GLU A 445 -2.53 22.02 -1.87
CA GLU A 445 -1.21 21.88 -2.50
C GLU A 445 -0.93 20.40 -2.81
N VAL A 446 -0.53 20.15 -4.04
CA VAL A 446 -0.15 18.84 -4.56
C VAL A 446 1.31 18.90 -5.01
N LEU A 447 2.14 18.09 -4.37
CA LEU A 447 3.59 18.06 -4.56
C LEU A 447 4.02 17.03 -5.62
N GLU A 448 3.31 15.90 -5.69
CA GLU A 448 3.57 14.85 -6.68
C GLU A 448 2.29 14.18 -7.10
N PHE A 449 2.20 13.76 -8.37
CA PHE A 449 1.09 13.00 -8.92
C PHE A 449 1.61 11.95 -9.91
N ARG A 450 1.20 10.69 -9.74
CA ARG A 450 1.63 9.55 -10.57
C ARG A 450 0.48 8.59 -10.82
N VAL A 451 0.10 8.43 -12.08
CA VAL A 451 -0.91 7.45 -12.52
C VAL A 451 -0.35 6.03 -12.46
N ALA A 452 -1.14 5.08 -11.98
CA ALA A 452 -0.81 3.66 -11.98
C ALA A 452 -0.87 3.09 -13.41
N ARG A 453 -0.16 1.99 -13.65
CA ARG A 453 -0.15 1.31 -14.96
C ARG A 453 -1.52 0.76 -15.36
N ASP A 454 -2.37 0.50 -14.39
CA ASP A 454 -3.77 0.09 -14.57
C ASP A 454 -4.71 1.21 -15.06
N GLY A 455 -4.25 2.46 -15.09
CA GLY A 455 -5.00 3.62 -15.58
C GLY A 455 -6.19 4.06 -14.72
N VAL A 456 -6.46 3.37 -13.61
CA VAL A 456 -7.61 3.59 -12.72
C VAL A 456 -7.20 4.18 -11.38
N ARG A 457 -5.97 3.95 -10.92
CA ARG A 457 -5.47 4.48 -9.64
C ARG A 457 -4.42 5.56 -9.87
N ALA A 458 -4.31 6.49 -8.93
CA ALA A 458 -3.26 7.50 -8.91
C ALA A 458 -2.67 7.63 -7.51
N ALA A 459 -1.36 7.75 -7.42
CA ALA A 459 -0.64 8.09 -6.20
C ALA A 459 -0.33 9.58 -6.19
N VAL A 460 -0.50 10.21 -5.04
CA VAL A 460 -0.32 11.66 -4.88
C VAL A 460 0.39 11.95 -3.56
N ILE A 461 1.24 12.97 -3.55
CA ILE A 461 1.67 13.62 -2.32
C ILE A 461 0.95 14.96 -2.26
N ALA A 462 0.11 15.15 -1.24
CA ALA A 462 -0.63 16.39 -1.04
C ALA A 462 -0.43 16.90 0.40
N ARG A 463 -0.48 18.23 0.58
CA ARG A 463 -0.39 18.81 1.92
C ARG A 463 -1.73 18.69 2.63
N VAL A 464 -1.76 17.88 3.69
CA VAL A 464 -2.93 17.67 4.56
C VAL A 464 -2.49 17.97 5.99
N ASP A 465 -3.27 18.81 6.68
CA ASP A 465 -2.96 19.28 8.04
C ASP A 465 -1.53 19.86 8.17
N GLY A 466 -1.10 20.59 7.13
CA GLY A 466 0.21 21.22 7.05
C GLY A 466 1.37 20.30 6.63
N ARG A 467 1.13 18.99 6.47
CA ARG A 467 2.18 17.98 6.19
C ARG A 467 2.01 17.31 4.82
N PRO A 468 3.10 17.00 4.10
CA PRO A 468 3.07 16.16 2.90
C PRO A 468 2.68 14.71 3.21
N GLN A 469 1.50 14.28 2.77
CA GLN A 469 0.99 12.92 3.00
C GLN A 469 0.80 12.17 1.67
N VAL A 470 1.15 10.88 1.66
CA VAL A 470 0.90 9.99 0.52
C VAL A 470 -0.56 9.53 0.54
N GLN A 471 -1.26 9.75 -0.57
CA GLN A 471 -2.61 9.27 -0.77
C GLN A 471 -2.73 8.49 -2.08
N ILE A 472 -3.70 7.57 -2.13
CA ILE A 472 -4.14 6.92 -3.37
C ILE A 472 -5.54 7.43 -3.69
N GLY A 473 -5.73 7.90 -4.92
CA GLY A 473 -7.02 8.27 -5.47
C GLY A 473 -7.43 7.39 -6.65
N ARG A 474 -8.66 7.59 -7.09
CA ARG A 474 -9.27 6.90 -8.22
C ARG A 474 -9.47 7.84 -9.39
N ILE A 475 -9.22 7.34 -10.59
CA ILE A 475 -9.54 7.94 -11.88
C ILE A 475 -10.78 7.22 -12.42
N ALA A 476 -11.88 7.94 -12.60
CA ALA A 476 -13.14 7.45 -13.10
C ALA A 476 -13.68 8.35 -14.22
N GLN A 477 -14.59 7.81 -15.02
CA GLN A 477 -15.41 8.63 -15.93
C GLN A 477 -16.82 8.76 -15.34
N ALA A 478 -17.30 9.99 -15.27
CA ALA A 478 -18.69 10.26 -14.94
C ALA A 478 -19.62 9.83 -16.10
N PRO A 479 -20.93 9.70 -15.86
CA PRO A 479 -21.88 9.26 -16.89
C PRO A 479 -21.93 10.14 -18.16
N ASP A 480 -21.54 11.41 -18.05
CA ASP A 480 -21.43 12.36 -19.16
C ASP A 480 -20.09 12.27 -19.92
N GLY A 481 -19.24 11.31 -19.55
CA GLY A 481 -17.90 11.11 -20.11
C GLY A 481 -16.83 12.04 -19.54
N SER A 482 -17.19 12.93 -18.62
CA SER A 482 -16.23 13.82 -17.97
C SER A 482 -15.36 13.05 -16.97
N LEU A 483 -14.14 13.54 -16.77
CA LEU A 483 -13.17 12.90 -15.90
C LEU A 483 -13.41 13.29 -14.43
N ASP A 484 -13.56 12.29 -13.58
CA ASP A 484 -13.64 12.41 -12.12
C ASP A 484 -12.39 11.77 -11.50
N VAL A 485 -11.52 12.60 -10.92
CA VAL A 485 -10.35 12.12 -10.18
C VAL A 485 -10.44 12.57 -8.73
N GLY A 486 -10.57 11.60 -7.82
CA GLY A 486 -10.95 11.88 -6.44
C GLY A 486 -10.90 10.66 -5.54
N SER A 487 -11.68 10.71 -4.46
CA SER A 487 -11.73 9.67 -3.41
C SER A 487 -10.34 9.32 -2.87
N PHE A 488 -9.53 10.35 -2.63
CA PHE A 488 -8.18 10.18 -2.10
C PHE A 488 -8.22 9.65 -0.67
N LEU A 489 -7.48 8.57 -0.44
CA LEU A 489 -7.34 7.92 0.85
C LEU A 489 -5.87 7.93 1.28
N PRO A 490 -5.55 8.28 2.54
CA PRO A 490 -4.21 8.14 3.07
C PRO A 490 -3.80 6.66 3.14
N VAL A 491 -2.57 6.36 2.70
CA VAL A 491 -2.05 4.98 2.64
C VAL A 491 -1.45 4.54 3.97
N SER A 492 -0.63 5.39 4.59
CA SER A 492 0.06 5.10 5.85
C SER A 492 0.24 6.39 6.66
N SER A 493 0.17 6.28 7.98
CA SER A 493 0.44 7.36 8.95
C SER A 493 1.87 7.33 9.51
N GLU A 494 2.67 6.33 9.16
CA GLU A 494 4.04 6.17 9.66
C GLU A 494 5.02 7.19 9.06
N LEU A 495 4.76 7.59 7.81
CA LEU A 495 5.54 8.58 7.07
C LEU A 495 5.01 9.98 7.39
N GLN A 496 5.87 10.85 7.93
CA GLN A 496 5.49 12.18 8.38
C GLN A 496 5.65 13.25 7.30
N ASP A 497 6.71 13.13 6.49
CA ASP A 497 7.04 14.08 5.42
C ASP A 497 7.44 13.30 4.16
N ALA A 498 6.51 13.15 3.22
CA ALA A 498 6.79 12.57 1.91
C ALA A 498 7.43 13.60 0.96
N VAL A 499 8.37 13.14 0.12
CA VAL A 499 9.17 13.99 -0.79
C VAL A 499 8.89 13.66 -2.25
N ASP A 500 9.04 12.39 -2.65
CA ASP A 500 8.75 11.92 -4.00
C ASP A 500 8.23 10.48 -3.97
N LEU A 501 7.53 10.05 -5.02
CA LEU A 501 7.01 8.69 -5.12
C LEU A 501 7.02 8.14 -6.56
N ALA A 502 7.09 6.82 -6.65
CA ALA A 502 6.92 6.07 -7.88
C ALA A 502 6.18 4.75 -7.62
N TRP A 503 5.49 4.24 -8.62
CA TRP A 503 4.88 2.91 -8.55
C TRP A 503 5.98 1.87 -8.73
N ARG A 504 6.23 1.05 -7.71
CA ARG A 504 7.17 -0.06 -7.78
C ARG A 504 6.59 -1.20 -8.60
N ASP A 505 5.34 -1.52 -8.30
CA ASP A 505 4.47 -2.49 -8.94
C ASP A 505 3.02 -2.10 -8.63
N TYR A 506 2.05 -2.91 -9.07
CA TYR A 506 0.63 -2.60 -8.87
C TYR A 506 0.20 -2.52 -7.40
N ASN A 507 0.96 -3.06 -6.45
CA ASN A 507 0.58 -3.13 -5.04
C ASN A 507 1.47 -2.30 -4.12
N THR A 508 2.59 -1.78 -4.63
CA THR A 508 3.65 -1.17 -3.83
C THR A 508 4.09 0.15 -4.44
N LEU A 509 4.18 1.18 -3.60
CA LEU A 509 4.86 2.43 -3.94
C LEU A 509 6.30 2.40 -3.43
N ALA A 510 7.24 2.93 -4.21
CA ALA A 510 8.53 3.36 -3.72
C ALA A 510 8.41 4.85 -3.33
N VAL A 511 8.70 5.19 -2.09
CA VAL A 511 8.48 6.54 -1.54
C VAL A 511 9.76 7.04 -0.89
N LEU A 512 10.13 8.30 -1.18
CA LEU A 512 11.11 9.03 -0.38
C LEU A 512 10.37 9.85 0.68
N GLY A 513 10.83 9.78 1.93
CA GLY A 513 10.28 10.61 2.98
C GLY A 513 10.97 10.42 4.33
N ARG A 514 10.39 11.01 5.36
CA ARG A 514 10.88 10.87 6.75
C ARG A 514 9.82 10.20 7.60
N ALA A 515 10.13 9.03 8.18
CA ALA A 515 9.28 8.41 9.18
C ALA A 515 9.44 9.10 10.54
N LYS A 516 8.48 8.91 11.46
CA LYS A 516 8.46 9.60 12.77
C LYS A 516 9.74 9.42 13.62
N ARG A 517 10.43 8.28 13.45
CA ARG A 517 11.65 7.94 14.21
C ARG A 517 12.94 8.37 13.50
N ASP A 518 12.85 8.83 12.26
CA ASP A 518 14.01 9.15 11.44
C ASP A 518 14.28 10.65 11.42
N SER A 519 15.56 11.01 11.40
CA SER A 519 16.01 12.41 11.26
C SER A 519 16.37 12.77 9.82
N GLN A 520 16.46 11.78 8.92
CA GLN A 520 16.87 11.93 7.54
C GLN A 520 15.77 11.43 6.58
N THR A 521 15.74 11.97 5.37
CA THR A 521 14.90 11.45 4.29
C THR A 521 15.50 10.13 3.80
N LEU A 522 14.70 9.07 3.81
CA LEU A 522 15.08 7.72 3.40
C LEU A 522 14.06 7.15 2.40
N PRO A 523 14.47 6.18 1.57
CA PRO A 523 13.56 5.45 0.71
C PRO A 523 12.85 4.32 1.46
N PHE A 524 11.57 4.15 1.17
CA PHE A 524 10.69 3.13 1.73
C PHE A 524 9.91 2.43 0.62
N LEU A 525 9.60 1.16 0.84
CA LEU A 525 8.53 0.46 0.14
C LEU A 525 7.26 0.59 0.97
N MET A 526 6.20 1.10 0.34
CA MET A 526 4.91 1.36 0.96
C MET A 526 3.84 0.50 0.27
N PRO A 527 3.40 -0.60 0.90
CA PRO A 527 2.27 -1.37 0.42
C PRO A 527 0.98 -0.53 0.41
N ILE A 528 0.25 -0.55 -0.69
CA ILE A 528 -1.05 0.16 -0.82
C ILE A 528 -2.14 -0.50 0.01
N SER A 529 -1.88 -1.73 0.44
CA SER A 529 -2.66 -2.49 1.41
C SER A 529 -2.83 -1.79 2.77
N GLY A 530 -2.02 -0.77 3.07
CA GLY A 530 -1.99 -0.11 4.39
C GLY A 530 -1.20 -0.89 5.45
N SER A 531 -0.48 -1.94 5.02
CA SER A 531 0.48 -2.65 5.86
C SER A 531 1.69 -1.76 6.18
N ALA A 532 2.49 -2.18 7.17
CA ALA A 532 3.67 -1.40 7.60
C ALA A 532 4.63 -1.09 6.45
N ILE A 533 5.23 0.10 6.48
CA ILE A 533 6.25 0.49 5.50
C ILE A 533 7.58 -0.21 5.80
N THR A 534 8.35 -0.54 4.76
CA THR A 534 9.66 -1.18 4.91
C THR A 534 10.75 -0.26 4.39
N SER A 535 11.81 -0.04 5.18
CA SER A 535 12.98 0.74 4.74
C SER A 535 13.69 0.02 3.59
N LEU A 536 14.18 0.80 2.61
CA LEU A 536 14.85 0.26 1.43
C LEU A 536 16.34 0.62 1.41
N GLY A 537 17.19 -0.40 1.48
CA GLY A 537 18.64 -0.33 1.40
C GLY A 537 19.29 0.26 2.65
N VAL A 538 20.62 0.28 2.64
CA VAL A 538 21.43 0.83 3.74
C VAL A 538 22.52 1.76 3.23
N GLY A 539 23.06 2.58 4.12
CA GLY A 539 24.14 3.52 3.82
C GLY A 539 23.66 4.95 3.57
N SER A 540 24.62 5.85 3.41
CA SER A 540 24.35 7.28 3.22
C SER A 540 23.99 7.57 1.77
N LEU A 541 22.82 8.20 1.56
CA LEU A 541 22.42 8.72 0.26
C LEU A 541 22.77 10.20 0.05
N GLY A 542 23.19 10.94 1.08
CA GLY A 542 23.31 12.40 0.99
C GLY A 542 21.95 13.06 1.21
N GLU A 543 21.49 13.90 0.28
CA GLU A 543 20.17 14.53 0.28
C GLU A 543 19.31 13.95 -0.85
N PRO A 544 18.53 12.86 -0.61
CA PRO A 544 17.64 12.31 -1.63
C PRO A 544 16.58 13.32 -2.06
N GLN A 545 16.36 13.44 -3.37
CA GLN A 545 15.41 14.42 -3.95
C GLN A 545 14.32 13.75 -4.79
N THR A 546 14.65 12.70 -5.54
CA THR A 546 13.72 12.05 -6.46
C THR A 546 13.85 10.53 -6.42
N ILE A 547 12.77 9.80 -6.68
CA ILE A 547 12.74 8.33 -6.71
C ILE A 547 12.07 7.82 -7.98
N ALA A 548 12.69 6.82 -8.61
CA ALA A 548 12.11 6.11 -9.74
C ALA A 548 12.03 4.61 -9.45
N ALA A 549 10.91 4.02 -9.86
CA ALA A 549 10.68 2.60 -9.80
C ALA A 549 9.76 2.19 -10.95
N ALA A 550 9.90 0.93 -11.36
CA ALA A 550 9.02 0.24 -12.29
C ALA A 550 9.03 -1.26 -11.97
N PRO A 551 8.02 -2.02 -12.43
CA PRO A 551 7.96 -3.48 -12.25
C PRO A 551 9.22 -4.15 -12.81
N GLY A 552 9.88 -4.97 -12.00
CA GLY A 552 11.09 -5.72 -12.39
C GLY A 552 12.39 -4.90 -12.50
N ALA A 553 12.32 -3.58 -12.64
CA ALA A 553 13.50 -2.71 -12.72
C ALA A 553 14.20 -2.55 -11.34
N PRO A 554 15.41 -1.99 -11.22
CA PRO A 554 15.92 -1.52 -9.92
C PRO A 554 15.22 -0.23 -9.47
N VAL A 555 15.19 0.05 -8.16
CA VAL A 555 14.81 1.38 -7.65
C VAL A 555 16.00 2.33 -7.79
N LEU A 556 15.76 3.53 -8.30
CA LEU A 556 16.76 4.57 -8.49
C LEU A 556 16.45 5.81 -7.63
N ILE A 557 17.48 6.40 -7.04
CA ILE A 557 17.38 7.61 -6.23
C ILE A 557 18.22 8.71 -6.87
N GLY A 558 17.59 9.82 -7.24
CA GLY A 558 18.31 11.06 -7.53
C GLY A 558 18.61 11.79 -6.23
N THR A 559 19.87 12.13 -6.00
CA THR A 559 20.32 12.75 -4.75
C THR A 559 21.37 13.82 -5.01
N ARG A 560 21.50 14.76 -4.07
CA ARG A 560 22.61 15.70 -4.01
C ARG A 560 23.56 15.32 -2.89
N SER A 561 24.85 15.22 -3.22
CA SER A 561 25.91 14.97 -2.24
C SER A 561 27.10 15.87 -2.54
N SER A 562 27.57 16.62 -1.54
CA SER A 562 28.69 17.56 -1.67
C SER A 562 28.54 18.54 -2.86
N GLY A 563 27.31 19.01 -3.09
CA GLY A 563 26.96 19.94 -4.17
C GLY A 563 26.90 19.33 -5.57
N LYS A 564 26.98 18.01 -5.71
CA LYS A 564 26.87 17.30 -6.99
C LYS A 564 25.63 16.42 -7.01
N ASP A 565 24.95 16.42 -8.15
CA ASP A 565 23.82 15.53 -8.36
C ASP A 565 24.32 14.15 -8.78
N GLN A 566 23.76 13.10 -8.17
CA GLN A 566 24.07 11.71 -8.46
C GLN A 566 22.78 10.88 -8.53
N VAL A 567 22.79 9.85 -9.38
CA VAL A 567 21.80 8.78 -9.35
C VAL A 567 22.40 7.57 -8.64
N CYS A 568 21.67 7.07 -7.66
CA CYS A 568 22.02 5.91 -6.86
C CYS A 568 21.11 4.74 -7.18
N ARG A 569 21.65 3.53 -7.02
CA ARG A 569 20.93 2.26 -7.10
C ARG A 569 21.42 1.32 -6.01
N GLN A 570 20.63 0.31 -5.69
CA GLN A 570 21.10 -0.77 -4.82
C GLN A 570 22.17 -1.60 -5.55
N ARG A 571 23.20 -2.03 -4.81
CA ARG A 571 24.23 -2.95 -5.34
C ARG A 571 23.62 -4.27 -5.82
N ALA A 572 22.67 -4.82 -5.07
CA ALA A 572 21.87 -5.99 -5.40
C ALA A 572 20.37 -5.63 -5.31
N PRO A 573 19.70 -5.30 -6.43
CA PRO A 573 18.30 -4.84 -6.43
C PRO A 573 17.28 -5.83 -5.88
N SER A 574 17.63 -7.11 -5.84
CA SER A 574 16.80 -8.18 -5.29
C SER A 574 16.93 -8.35 -3.77
N ASN A 575 17.74 -7.52 -3.09
CA ASN A 575 17.94 -7.58 -1.65
C ASN A 575 17.60 -6.20 -1.07
N SER A 576 16.50 -6.13 -0.31
CA SER A 576 16.02 -4.90 0.31
C SER A 576 17.04 -4.26 1.26
N TYR A 577 17.98 -5.00 1.85
CA TYR A 577 19.04 -4.48 2.71
C TYR A 577 20.35 -4.18 1.98
N SER A 578 20.37 -4.32 0.65
CA SER A 578 21.55 -4.01 -0.14
C SER A 578 22.01 -2.56 0.06
N PRO A 579 23.32 -2.29 0.20
CA PRO A 579 23.81 -0.93 0.29
C PRO A 579 23.51 -0.16 -0.99
N TRP A 580 23.25 1.14 -0.82
CA TRP A 580 23.16 2.10 -1.91
C TRP A 580 24.56 2.42 -2.46
N ILE A 581 24.67 2.51 -3.78
CA ILE A 581 25.84 3.06 -4.48
C ILE A 581 25.36 4.20 -5.38
N CYS A 582 26.14 5.27 -5.47
CA CYS A 582 25.81 6.48 -6.24
C CYS A 582 26.85 6.72 -7.35
N PRO A 583 26.93 5.82 -8.35
CA PRO A 583 28.04 5.83 -9.30
C PRO A 583 27.85 6.85 -10.43
N THR A 584 26.62 7.26 -10.71
CA THR A 584 26.27 8.02 -11.91
C THR A 584 26.10 9.50 -11.59
N PRO A 585 26.91 10.41 -12.16
CA PRO A 585 26.63 11.85 -12.11
C PRO A 585 25.43 12.15 -13.01
N ALA A 586 24.26 12.40 -12.41
CA ALA A 586 22.99 12.66 -13.09
C ALA A 586 21.93 13.03 -12.04
N LYS A 587 20.73 13.42 -12.49
CA LYS A 587 19.56 13.66 -11.64
C LYS A 587 18.26 13.22 -12.30
N ASP A 588 17.17 13.32 -11.55
CA ASP A 588 15.79 13.08 -11.98
C ASP A 588 15.63 11.75 -12.77
N PRO A 589 16.01 10.59 -12.18
CA PRO A 589 15.77 9.32 -12.84
C PRO A 589 14.27 9.10 -13.06
N SER A 590 13.92 8.44 -14.15
CA SER A 590 12.56 8.00 -14.44
C SER A 590 12.57 6.74 -15.32
N TYR A 591 11.50 5.95 -15.21
CA TYR A 591 11.26 4.82 -16.10
C TYR A 591 10.08 5.16 -17.02
N PRO A 592 10.12 4.71 -18.30
CA PRO A 592 8.93 4.65 -19.14
C PRO A 592 7.82 3.89 -18.43
N ARG A 593 6.59 4.36 -18.60
CA ARG A 593 5.41 3.80 -17.94
C ARG A 593 4.48 3.16 -18.92
#